data_AF-A0A8H2ZZ41-F1
#
_entry.id   AF-A0A8H2ZZ41-F1
#
_cell.length_a   1.000
_cell.length_b   1.000
_cell.length_c   1.000
_cell.angle_alpha   90.00
_cell.angle_beta   90.00
_cell.angle_gamma   90.00
#
_symmetry.space_group_name_H-M   'P 1'
#
loop_
_entity.id
_entity.type
_entity.pdbx_description
1 polymer ?
#
loop_
_entity_poly.entity_id
_entity_poly.type
_entity_poly.pdbx_seq_one_letter_code
_entity_poly.pdbx_strand_id
1 'polypeptide(L)'
;MIVSCDVPLDVMETYREAKAEDPSAVFMLSTASPVELTSILAGSFKAVLHKRSDNGVELSFGSSFEASNIQVIKNKRLDSKYLDLSYSDEMYFYLYGTPTQQHIEHILVASKNVQLTSDQVSLDLTEGSISEDDLAHGVIVRMDRLRESVVLPVLPPHTPAFFKSGAEQKITVFRDPHAREKSGPGLTEAYASVSPIASGTIKLGSMVYTDSVDLNMNPLPKGVERPKKKDVSRMSLAERLDAARANISPQRPSPKPLANKPRVVNIDHHALMAPIVKTGFDVFVFAMVALIALVSATYISF
;
A
#
# COMPACT_ATOMS: atom_id res chain seq x y z
N MET A 1 1.44 -1.07 -8.23
CA MET A 1 1.41 -1.24 -9.70
C MET A 1 2.36 -2.39 -10.03
N ILE A 2 1.92 -3.33 -10.87
CA ILE A 2 2.70 -4.48 -11.34
C ILE A 2 2.61 -4.46 -12.87
N VAL A 3 3.76 -4.48 -13.54
CA VAL A 3 3.87 -4.44 -15.00
C VAL A 3 4.88 -5.47 -15.48
N SER A 4 4.71 -5.98 -16.69
CA SER A 4 5.80 -6.57 -17.46
C SER A 4 6.33 -5.54 -18.46
N CYS A 5 7.60 -5.67 -18.84
CA CYS A 5 8.26 -4.77 -19.77
C CYS A 5 9.49 -5.45 -20.37
N ASP A 6 9.88 -4.98 -21.55
CA ASP A 6 11.12 -5.35 -22.20
C ASP A 6 12.25 -4.43 -21.73
N VAL A 7 13.40 -5.05 -21.45
CA VAL A 7 14.65 -4.41 -21.05
C VAL A 7 15.72 -4.82 -22.06
N PRO A 8 16.67 -3.95 -22.44
CA PRO A 8 17.74 -4.30 -23.38
C PRO A 8 18.52 -5.55 -22.95
N LEU A 9 18.93 -6.35 -23.94
CA LEU A 9 19.53 -7.67 -23.70
C LEU A 9 20.80 -7.60 -22.86
N ASP A 10 21.67 -6.63 -23.11
CA ASP A 10 22.91 -6.39 -22.37
C ASP A 10 22.66 -6.09 -20.89
N VAL A 11 21.65 -5.26 -20.60
CA VAL A 11 21.22 -4.96 -19.24
C VAL A 11 20.63 -6.21 -18.57
N MET A 12 19.80 -6.97 -19.30
CA MET A 12 19.17 -8.20 -18.80
C MET A 12 20.21 -9.30 -18.53
N GLU A 13 21.23 -9.44 -19.36
CA GLU A 13 22.35 -10.38 -19.16
C GLU A 13 23.12 -10.02 -17.89
N THR A 14 23.50 -8.75 -17.74
CA THR A 14 24.21 -8.29 -16.53
C THR A 14 23.37 -8.48 -15.26
N TYR A 15 22.05 -8.24 -15.35
CA TYR A 15 21.11 -8.53 -14.25
C TYR A 15 21.10 -10.02 -13.90
N ARG A 16 21.04 -10.91 -14.89
CA ARG A 16 21.01 -12.37 -14.67
C ARG A 16 22.29 -12.87 -14.03
N GLU A 17 23.44 -12.37 -14.45
CA GLU A 17 24.74 -12.69 -13.83
C GLU A 17 24.76 -12.27 -12.36
N ALA A 18 24.39 -11.03 -12.07
CA ALA A 18 24.35 -10.53 -10.70
C ALA A 18 23.32 -11.27 -9.82
N LYS A 19 22.17 -11.65 -10.38
CA LYS A 19 21.15 -12.44 -9.68
C LYS A 19 21.61 -13.88 -9.43
N ALA A 20 22.42 -14.45 -10.32
CA ALA A 20 23.01 -15.77 -10.11
C ALA A 20 24.10 -15.75 -9.02
N GLU A 21 24.88 -14.67 -8.95
CA GLU A 21 25.90 -14.47 -7.90
C GLU A 21 25.24 -14.25 -6.52
N ASP A 22 24.18 -13.45 -6.47
CA ASP A 22 23.43 -13.17 -5.24
C ASP A 22 21.92 -13.33 -5.45
N PRO A 23 21.38 -14.55 -5.31
CA PRO A 23 19.95 -14.81 -5.46
C PRO A 23 19.07 -14.06 -4.45
N SER A 24 19.64 -13.61 -3.33
CA SER A 24 18.93 -12.88 -2.28
C SER A 24 18.84 -11.37 -2.53
N ALA A 25 19.65 -10.85 -3.45
CA ALA A 25 19.72 -9.43 -3.74
C ALA A 25 18.40 -8.84 -4.22
N VAL A 26 18.11 -7.62 -3.75
CA VAL A 26 16.99 -6.82 -4.20
C VAL A 26 17.44 -5.95 -5.37
N PHE A 27 16.78 -6.12 -6.51
CA PHE A 27 17.01 -5.30 -7.70
C PHE A 27 15.86 -4.30 -7.85
N MET A 28 16.20 -3.04 -8.07
CA MET A 28 15.23 -1.95 -8.16
C MET A 28 15.35 -1.26 -9.51
N LEU A 29 14.25 -1.24 -10.26
CA LEU A 29 14.11 -0.45 -11.47
C LEU A 29 13.57 0.93 -11.10
N SER A 30 14.37 1.96 -11.32
CA SER A 30 14.03 3.37 -11.08
C SER A 30 13.81 4.09 -12.39
N THR A 31 13.07 5.20 -12.38
CA THR A 31 13.04 6.11 -13.53
C THR A 31 14.31 6.97 -13.54
N ALA A 32 14.88 7.24 -14.71
CA ALA A 32 16.10 8.04 -14.85
C ALA A 32 15.90 9.52 -14.47
N SER A 33 14.65 9.97 -14.49
CA SER A 33 14.21 11.30 -14.04
C SER A 33 12.86 11.20 -13.34
N PRO A 34 12.44 12.20 -12.55
CA PRO A 34 11.09 12.26 -12.03
C PRO A 34 10.05 12.23 -13.16
N VAL A 35 9.09 11.32 -13.07
CA VAL A 35 7.98 11.17 -14.02
C VAL A 35 6.69 10.87 -13.28
N GLU A 36 5.56 11.18 -13.90
CA GLU A 36 4.24 10.79 -13.38
C GLU A 36 4.01 9.30 -13.62
N LEU A 37 3.37 8.59 -12.68
CA LEU A 37 3.07 7.15 -12.83
C LEU A 37 2.24 6.87 -14.10
N THR A 38 1.35 7.78 -14.49
CA THR A 38 0.55 7.65 -15.72
C THR A 38 1.40 7.67 -16.98
N SER A 39 2.57 8.32 -16.96
CA SER A 39 3.48 8.35 -18.11
C SER A 39 4.24 7.04 -18.29
N ILE A 40 4.48 6.28 -17.20
CA ILE A 40 5.05 4.92 -17.28
C ILE A 40 4.09 4.00 -18.05
N LEU A 41 2.78 4.20 -17.87
CA LEU A 41 1.74 3.42 -18.54
C LEU A 41 1.56 3.78 -20.02
N ALA A 42 2.28 4.79 -20.53
CA ALA A 42 2.16 5.24 -21.92
C ALA A 42 2.95 4.39 -22.93
N GLY A 43 3.69 3.38 -22.48
CA GLY A 43 4.29 2.34 -23.33
C GLY A 43 5.80 2.19 -23.24
N SER A 44 6.54 3.24 -22.83
CA SER A 44 7.97 3.14 -22.49
C SER A 44 8.40 4.26 -21.54
N PHE A 45 9.52 4.06 -20.85
CA PHE A 45 10.17 5.10 -20.04
C PHE A 45 11.67 4.86 -19.90
N LYS A 46 12.43 5.93 -19.62
CA LYS A 46 13.86 5.82 -19.30
C LYS A 46 14.04 5.32 -17.88
N ALA A 47 14.75 4.20 -17.73
CA ALA A 47 14.95 3.49 -16.49
C ALA A 47 16.44 3.38 -16.13
N VAL A 48 16.71 3.11 -14.86
CA VAL A 48 18.02 2.71 -14.33
C VAL A 48 17.79 1.52 -13.42
N LEU A 49 18.58 0.46 -13.59
CA LEU A 49 18.50 -0.72 -12.75
C LEU A 49 19.59 -0.67 -11.68
N HIS A 50 19.23 -0.98 -10.44
CA HIS A 50 20.15 -0.96 -9.30
C HIS A 50 20.08 -2.26 -8.51
N LYS A 51 21.22 -2.75 -8.03
CA LYS A 51 21.29 -3.69 -6.90
C LYS A 51 21.24 -2.86 -5.62
N ARG A 52 20.35 -3.20 -4.70
CA ARG A 52 20.22 -2.52 -3.40
C ARG A 52 20.66 -3.40 -2.26
N SER A 53 21.26 -2.74 -1.27
CA SER A 53 21.50 -3.27 0.06
C SER A 53 20.78 -2.40 1.10
N ASP A 54 20.81 -2.83 2.36
CA ASP A 54 20.28 -2.04 3.48
C ASP A 54 20.91 -0.64 3.58
N ASN A 55 22.14 -0.49 3.06
CA ASN A 55 22.89 0.78 3.07
C ASN A 55 22.57 1.69 1.86
N GLY A 56 21.72 1.25 0.92
CA GLY A 56 21.33 2.04 -0.24
C GLY A 56 21.55 1.33 -1.57
N VAL A 57 22.02 2.08 -2.57
CA VAL A 57 22.39 1.51 -3.88
C VAL A 57 23.79 0.93 -3.76
N GLU A 58 23.91 -0.37 -4.02
CA GLU A 58 25.19 -1.09 -4.03
C GLU A 58 25.84 -1.05 -5.41
N LEU A 59 25.04 -1.31 -6.46
CA LEU A 59 25.48 -1.33 -7.85
C LEU A 59 24.43 -0.69 -8.74
N SER A 60 24.88 0.02 -9.79
CA SER A 60 24.01 0.48 -10.87
C SER A 60 24.42 -0.21 -12.17
N PHE A 61 23.44 -0.77 -12.87
CA PHE A 61 23.65 -1.53 -14.09
C PHE A 61 23.58 -0.58 -15.29
N GLY A 62 24.75 -0.27 -15.85
CA GLY A 62 24.86 0.60 -17.03
C GLY A 62 24.43 2.05 -16.81
N SER A 63 24.26 2.77 -17.92
CA SER A 63 23.60 4.07 -17.96
C SER A 63 22.08 3.90 -18.05
N SER A 64 21.32 5.00 -18.10
CA SER A 64 19.88 4.90 -18.28
C SER A 64 19.54 4.20 -19.61
N PHE A 65 18.60 3.28 -19.59
CA PHE A 65 18.10 2.56 -20.77
C PHE A 65 16.60 2.77 -20.95
N GLU A 66 16.05 2.38 -22.11
CA GLU A 66 14.61 2.42 -22.36
C GLU A 66 13.96 1.10 -21.93
N ALA A 67 13.07 1.14 -20.94
CA ALA A 67 12.14 0.06 -20.65
C ALA A 67 10.92 0.25 -21.56
N SER A 68 10.58 -0.77 -22.34
CA SER A 68 9.55 -0.67 -23.40
C SER A 68 8.52 -1.80 -23.29
N ASN A 69 7.51 -1.80 -24.17
CA ASN A 69 6.44 -2.80 -24.19
C ASN A 69 5.80 -2.98 -22.80
N ILE A 70 5.47 -1.85 -22.15
CA ILE A 70 4.87 -1.88 -20.81
C ILE A 70 3.49 -2.52 -20.90
N GLN A 71 3.29 -3.66 -20.24
CA GLN A 71 1.99 -4.31 -20.11
C GLN A 71 1.56 -4.32 -18.64
N VAL A 72 0.35 -3.84 -18.40
CA VAL A 72 -0.19 -3.74 -17.06
C VAL A 72 -0.75 -5.09 -16.62
N ILE A 73 -0.15 -5.66 -15.57
CA ILE A 73 -0.66 -6.85 -14.87
C ILE A 73 -1.67 -6.39 -13.80
N LYS A 74 -1.27 -5.45 -12.92
CA LYS A 74 -2.15 -4.83 -11.91
C LYS A 74 -1.88 -3.34 -11.75
N ASN A 75 -2.92 -2.51 -11.81
CA ASN A 75 -2.83 -1.07 -11.53
C ASN A 75 -3.92 -0.65 -10.53
N LYS A 76 -3.59 -0.71 -9.24
CA LYS A 76 -4.49 -0.42 -8.14
C LYS A 76 -4.06 0.87 -7.46
N ARG A 77 -5.02 1.77 -7.23
CA ARG A 77 -4.77 3.03 -6.50
C ARG A 77 -4.72 2.78 -5.00
N LEU A 78 -3.77 3.43 -4.33
CA LEU A 78 -3.55 3.36 -2.88
C LEU A 78 -3.88 4.68 -2.16
N ASP A 79 -4.52 5.63 -2.86
CA ASP A 79 -5.04 6.83 -2.21
C ASP A 79 -6.12 6.44 -1.18
N SER A 80 -6.22 7.19 -0.08
CA SER A 80 -7.11 6.86 1.05
C SER A 80 -8.56 6.55 0.69
N LYS A 81 -9.08 7.16 -0.38
CA LYS A 81 -10.46 6.92 -0.86
C LYS A 81 -10.68 5.55 -1.54
N TYR A 82 -9.60 4.85 -1.90
CA TYR A 82 -9.62 3.52 -2.50
C TYR A 82 -9.23 2.41 -1.49
N LEU A 83 -8.88 2.79 -0.26
CA LEU A 83 -8.54 1.86 0.80
C LEU A 83 -9.79 1.45 1.59
N ASP A 84 -9.80 0.21 2.02
CA ASP A 84 -10.78 -0.34 2.95
C ASP A 84 -10.57 0.27 4.35
N LEU A 85 -11.67 0.39 5.09
CA LEU A 85 -11.66 0.92 6.46
C LEU A 85 -11.06 -0.06 7.48
N SER A 86 -11.06 -1.35 7.14
CA SER A 86 -10.54 -2.44 7.97
C SER A 86 -9.76 -3.41 7.11
N TYR A 87 -8.79 -4.11 7.71
CA TYR A 87 -8.13 -5.22 7.03
C TYR A 87 -9.14 -6.33 6.71
N SER A 88 -8.84 -7.07 5.65
CA SER A 88 -9.49 -8.34 5.38
C SER A 88 -9.14 -9.35 6.48
N ASP A 89 -10.05 -10.29 6.75
CA ASP A 89 -9.70 -11.42 7.61
C ASP A 89 -8.72 -12.36 6.95
N GLU A 90 -8.84 -12.56 5.63
CA GLU A 90 -7.93 -13.39 4.84
C GLU A 90 -6.78 -12.54 4.29
N MET A 91 -5.58 -13.10 4.23
CA MET A 91 -4.42 -12.44 3.64
C MET A 91 -4.22 -12.87 2.18
N TYR A 92 -4.29 -11.90 1.26
CA TYR A 92 -4.24 -12.14 -0.18
C TYR A 92 -2.98 -11.57 -0.83
N PHE A 93 -2.53 -12.25 -1.88
CA PHE A 93 -1.38 -11.87 -2.69
C PHE A 93 -1.73 -11.98 -4.18
N TYR A 94 -1.09 -11.16 -5.02
CA TYR A 94 -1.02 -11.42 -6.45
C TYR A 94 0.12 -12.42 -6.71
N LEU A 95 -0.15 -13.46 -7.50
CA LEU A 95 0.85 -14.37 -8.06
C LEU A 95 0.87 -14.20 -9.57
N TYR A 96 2.05 -13.89 -10.13
CA TYR A 96 2.21 -13.53 -11.54
C TYR A 96 3.57 -13.96 -12.07
N GLY A 97 3.73 -13.92 -13.39
CA GLY A 97 5.01 -14.21 -14.05
C GLY A 97 4.84 -15.20 -15.19
N THR A 98 5.80 -16.10 -15.34
CA THR A 98 5.78 -17.19 -16.32
C THR A 98 5.73 -18.53 -15.60
N PRO A 99 5.43 -19.65 -16.29
CA PRO A 99 5.50 -20.97 -15.68
C PRO A 99 6.85 -21.30 -15.03
N THR A 100 7.95 -20.74 -15.56
CA THR A 100 9.32 -20.97 -15.07
C THR A 100 9.76 -19.96 -14.01
N GLN A 101 9.19 -18.76 -13.97
CA GLN A 101 9.57 -17.69 -13.05
C GLN A 101 8.34 -16.99 -12.51
N GLN A 102 8.00 -17.28 -11.26
CA GLN A 102 6.78 -16.80 -10.61
C GLN A 102 7.15 -15.86 -9.48
N HIS A 103 6.31 -14.86 -9.26
CA HIS A 103 6.52 -13.78 -8.30
C HIS A 103 5.25 -13.55 -7.48
N ILE A 104 5.41 -13.11 -6.24
CA ILE A 104 4.29 -12.83 -5.34
C ILE A 104 4.39 -11.42 -4.75
N GLU A 105 3.26 -10.72 -4.67
CA GLU A 105 3.14 -9.36 -4.14
C GLU A 105 1.89 -9.24 -3.24
N HIS A 106 2.02 -8.71 -2.04
CA HIS A 106 0.89 -8.52 -1.12
C HIS A 106 -0.17 -7.55 -1.67
N ILE A 107 -1.45 -7.89 -1.54
CA ILE A 107 -2.54 -7.01 -1.95
C ILE A 107 -2.80 -5.98 -0.86
N LEU A 108 -2.44 -4.73 -1.14
CA LEU A 108 -2.58 -3.62 -0.20
C LEU A 108 -3.99 -3.02 -0.26
N VAL A 109 -4.86 -3.40 0.68
CA VAL A 109 -6.25 -2.92 0.71
C VAL A 109 -6.55 -1.92 1.82
N ALA A 110 -5.84 -1.96 2.94
CA ALA A 110 -6.03 -1.06 4.09
C ALA A 110 -4.71 -0.44 4.56
N SER A 111 -4.78 0.67 5.30
CA SER A 111 -3.64 1.34 5.93
C SER A 111 -3.76 1.29 7.45
N LYS A 112 -2.69 1.06 8.22
CA LYS A 112 -1.26 0.89 7.85
C LYS A 112 -0.94 -0.52 7.34
N ASN A 113 -0.06 -0.67 6.36
CA ASN A 113 0.25 -1.98 5.78
C ASN A 113 1.75 -2.31 5.78
N VAL A 114 2.12 -3.43 5.18
CA VAL A 114 3.50 -3.84 4.93
C VAL A 114 3.59 -4.33 3.49
N GLN A 115 4.57 -3.84 2.74
CA GLN A 115 4.89 -4.39 1.44
C GLN A 115 5.60 -5.73 1.66
N LEU A 116 5.11 -6.78 1.01
CA LEU A 116 5.71 -8.12 1.07
C LEU A 116 5.81 -8.63 -0.37
N THR A 117 7.04 -8.76 -0.85
CA THR A 117 7.36 -9.18 -2.21
C THR A 117 8.36 -10.32 -2.17
N SER A 118 8.17 -11.34 -2.99
CA SER A 118 9.19 -12.37 -3.22
C SER A 118 9.24 -12.74 -4.69
N ASP A 119 10.45 -12.90 -5.22
CA ASP A 119 10.67 -13.43 -6.56
C ASP A 119 10.98 -14.93 -6.53
N GLN A 120 10.86 -15.58 -7.69
CA GLN A 120 11.22 -16.98 -7.89
C GLN A 120 10.57 -17.91 -6.86
N VAL A 121 9.27 -17.71 -6.61
CA VAL A 121 8.51 -18.60 -5.73
C VAL A 121 8.33 -19.95 -6.41
N SER A 122 8.29 -21.02 -5.60
CA SER A 122 7.99 -22.36 -6.08
C SER A 122 6.64 -22.82 -5.56
N LEU A 123 5.89 -23.51 -6.42
CA LEU A 123 4.58 -24.04 -6.11
C LEU A 123 4.61 -25.57 -6.11
N ASP A 124 4.04 -26.15 -5.07
CA ASP A 124 3.69 -27.56 -5.02
C ASP A 124 2.17 -27.66 -4.94
N LEU A 125 1.53 -27.79 -6.12
CA LEU A 125 0.07 -27.81 -6.26
C LEU A 125 -0.44 -29.25 -6.11
N THR A 126 -1.28 -29.48 -5.11
CA THR A 126 -1.89 -30.79 -4.85
C THR A 126 -3.21 -30.98 -5.58
N GLU A 127 -3.88 -29.88 -5.94
CA GLU A 127 -5.13 -29.90 -6.68
C GLU A 127 -5.17 -28.76 -7.71
N GLY A 128 -5.80 -29.03 -8.84
CA GLY A 128 -5.95 -28.04 -9.92
C GLY A 128 -4.63 -27.68 -10.61
N SER A 129 -4.66 -26.60 -11.37
CA SER A 129 -3.48 -26.10 -12.09
C SER A 129 -3.65 -24.62 -12.40
N ILE A 130 -2.53 -23.94 -12.62
CA ILE A 130 -2.50 -22.53 -13.03
C ILE A 130 -1.94 -22.50 -14.45
N SER A 131 -2.69 -21.92 -15.39
CA SER A 131 -2.22 -21.81 -16.77
C SER A 131 -1.20 -20.68 -16.95
N GLU A 132 -0.50 -20.68 -18.08
CA GLU A 132 0.37 -19.55 -18.45
C GLU A 132 -0.42 -18.24 -18.57
N ASP A 133 -1.64 -18.28 -19.12
CA ASP A 133 -2.52 -17.12 -19.22
C ASP A 133 -2.94 -16.60 -17.83
N ASP A 134 -3.21 -17.51 -16.89
CA ASP A 134 -3.53 -17.15 -15.50
C ASP A 134 -2.33 -16.39 -14.86
N LEU A 135 -1.10 -16.87 -15.05
CA LEU A 135 0.11 -16.22 -14.53
C LEU A 135 0.41 -14.87 -15.20
N ALA A 136 0.17 -14.76 -16.51
CA ALA A 136 0.37 -13.53 -17.26
C ALA A 136 -0.59 -12.40 -16.81
N HIS A 137 -1.84 -12.76 -16.45
CA HIS A 137 -2.84 -11.82 -15.93
C HIS A 137 -2.71 -11.56 -14.42
N GLY A 138 -2.01 -12.43 -13.71
CA GLY A 138 -1.85 -12.39 -12.26
C GLY A 138 -3.09 -12.91 -11.53
N VAL A 139 -2.96 -14.07 -10.89
CA VAL A 139 -3.99 -14.69 -10.06
C VAL A 139 -3.93 -14.18 -8.62
N ILE A 140 -4.99 -14.47 -7.86
CA ILE A 140 -5.07 -14.19 -6.42
C ILE A 140 -4.70 -15.44 -5.65
N VAL A 141 -3.82 -15.29 -4.67
CA VAL A 141 -3.41 -16.33 -3.74
C VAL A 141 -3.87 -15.94 -2.35
N ARG A 142 -4.64 -16.81 -1.70
CA ARG A 142 -4.96 -16.71 -0.28
C ARG A 142 -3.97 -17.53 0.53
N MET A 143 -3.38 -16.95 1.57
CA MET A 143 -2.59 -17.69 2.55
C MET A 143 -3.51 -18.31 3.61
N ASP A 144 -3.80 -19.61 3.49
CA ASP A 144 -4.90 -20.27 4.24
C ASP A 144 -4.73 -20.26 5.77
N ARG A 145 -3.50 -20.06 6.25
CA ARG A 145 -3.16 -20.09 7.68
C ARG A 145 -2.89 -18.71 8.27
N LEU A 146 -3.04 -17.64 7.48
CA LEU A 146 -2.70 -16.29 7.89
C LEU A 146 -3.94 -15.40 7.85
N ARG A 147 -4.15 -14.67 8.95
CA ARG A 147 -5.22 -13.68 9.07
C ARG A 147 -4.61 -12.29 9.03
N GLU A 148 -4.93 -11.51 8.00
CA GLU A 148 -4.31 -10.19 7.81
C GLU A 148 -4.65 -9.24 8.98
N SER A 149 -5.92 -9.25 9.42
CA SER A 149 -6.38 -8.51 10.60
C SER A 149 -5.68 -8.88 11.93
N VAL A 150 -5.04 -10.04 12.01
CA VAL A 150 -4.25 -10.48 13.19
C VAL A 150 -2.78 -10.11 13.05
N VAL A 151 -2.25 -10.15 11.83
CA VAL A 151 -0.84 -9.81 11.54
C VAL A 151 -0.63 -8.30 11.53
N LEU A 152 -1.60 -7.54 11.02
CA LEU A 152 -1.48 -6.11 10.76
C LEU A 152 -2.30 -5.25 11.74
N PRO A 153 -1.81 -4.06 12.07
CA PRO A 153 -0.55 -3.45 11.61
C PRO A 153 0.68 -4.02 12.34
N VAL A 154 1.83 -4.11 11.64
CA VAL A 154 3.13 -4.41 12.29
C VAL A 154 3.78 -3.14 12.86
N LEU A 155 4.59 -3.30 13.90
CA LEU A 155 5.44 -2.22 14.41
C LEU A 155 6.68 -2.03 13.51
N PRO A 156 6.85 -0.91 12.81
CA PRO A 156 8.01 -0.74 11.93
C PRO A 156 9.33 -0.71 12.73
N PRO A 157 10.47 -1.17 12.15
CA PRO A 157 10.65 -1.73 10.80
C PRO A 157 10.47 -3.27 10.78
N HIS A 158 9.48 -3.82 11.48
CA HIS A 158 9.33 -5.27 11.60
C HIS A 158 8.80 -5.89 10.30
N THR A 159 9.36 -7.06 9.99
CA THR A 159 8.91 -7.98 8.94
C THR A 159 8.14 -9.13 9.56
N PRO A 160 6.90 -9.44 9.12
CA PRO A 160 6.19 -10.60 9.63
C PRO A 160 7.01 -11.89 9.53
N ALA A 161 7.13 -12.64 10.63
CA ALA A 161 8.04 -13.80 10.72
C ALA A 161 7.73 -14.94 9.72
N PHE A 162 6.51 -14.97 9.17
CA PHE A 162 6.10 -15.94 8.15
C PHE A 162 6.65 -15.60 6.76
N PHE A 163 7.06 -14.34 6.52
CA PHE A 163 7.48 -13.84 5.21
C PHE A 163 9.00 -13.69 5.18
N LYS A 164 9.70 -14.81 5.06
CA LYS A 164 11.17 -14.91 4.99
C LYS A 164 11.58 -15.91 3.93
N SER A 165 12.83 -15.81 3.46
CA SER A 165 13.33 -16.70 2.41
C SER A 165 13.13 -18.18 2.75
N GLY A 166 12.65 -18.94 1.75
CA GLY A 166 12.41 -20.37 1.87
C GLY A 166 11.23 -20.76 2.76
N ALA A 167 10.49 -19.81 3.33
CA ALA A 167 9.30 -20.10 4.11
C ALA A 167 8.20 -20.70 3.23
N GLU A 168 7.48 -21.67 3.78
CA GLU A 168 6.41 -22.38 3.10
C GLU A 168 5.06 -22.01 3.70
N GLN A 169 4.07 -21.77 2.83
CA GLN A 169 2.71 -21.41 3.22
C GLN A 169 1.70 -22.26 2.46
N LYS A 170 0.67 -22.72 3.16
CA LYS A 170 -0.48 -23.37 2.51
C LYS A 170 -1.31 -22.30 1.80
N ILE A 171 -1.66 -22.57 0.55
CA ILE A 171 -2.35 -21.62 -0.31
C ILE A 171 -3.56 -22.21 -1.03
N THR A 172 -4.49 -21.32 -1.31
CA THR A 172 -5.57 -21.53 -2.29
C THR A 172 -5.51 -20.43 -3.34
N VAL A 173 -5.67 -20.80 -4.62
CA VAL A 173 -5.49 -19.91 -5.77
C VAL A 173 -6.82 -19.68 -6.49
N PHE A 174 -7.08 -18.44 -6.87
CA PHE A 174 -8.30 -17.99 -7.53
C PHE A 174 -7.95 -17.09 -8.72
N ARG A 175 -8.79 -17.10 -9.76
CA ARG A 175 -8.72 -16.04 -10.77
C ARG A 175 -9.16 -14.71 -10.15
N ASP A 176 -8.48 -13.63 -10.50
CA ASP A 176 -8.91 -12.30 -10.08
C ASP A 176 -10.24 -11.96 -10.78
N PRO A 177 -11.35 -11.75 -10.06
CA PRO A 177 -12.64 -11.40 -10.67
C PRO A 177 -12.65 -9.95 -11.18
N HIS A 178 -11.64 -9.15 -10.85
CA HIS A 178 -11.61 -7.73 -11.18
C HIS A 178 -10.73 -7.43 -12.40
N ALA A 179 -11.10 -6.39 -13.14
CA ALA A 179 -10.20 -5.80 -14.12
C ALA A 179 -8.90 -5.31 -13.47
N ARG A 180 -7.80 -5.30 -14.22
CA ARG A 180 -6.47 -4.92 -13.73
C ARG A 180 -6.42 -3.50 -13.14
N GLU A 181 -7.27 -2.58 -13.59
CA GLU A 181 -7.37 -1.18 -13.14
C GLU A 181 -8.39 -0.95 -12.01
N LYS A 182 -9.24 -1.94 -11.72
CA LYS A 182 -10.27 -1.82 -10.68
C LYS A 182 -9.61 -1.61 -9.33
N SER A 183 -9.77 -0.43 -8.76
CA SER A 183 -9.30 -0.08 -7.42
C SER A 183 -10.41 -0.33 -6.38
N GLY A 184 -10.03 -0.36 -5.10
CA GLY A 184 -10.97 -0.51 -3.99
C GLY A 184 -11.85 0.73 -3.76
N PRO A 185 -12.53 0.83 -2.61
CA PRO A 185 -12.64 -0.20 -1.58
C PRO A 185 -13.42 -1.44 -2.07
N GLY A 186 -13.41 -2.52 -1.29
CA GLY A 186 -14.21 -3.72 -1.48
C GLY A 186 -13.62 -4.74 -2.46
N LEU A 187 -12.30 -4.75 -2.67
CA LEU A 187 -11.67 -5.73 -3.58
C LEU A 187 -11.82 -7.17 -3.05
N THR A 188 -11.65 -7.37 -1.75
CA THR A 188 -11.59 -8.69 -1.11
C THR A 188 -12.94 -9.36 -0.94
N GLU A 189 -14.03 -8.59 -0.90
CA GLU A 189 -15.41 -9.11 -0.80
C GLU A 189 -15.73 -10.07 -1.96
N ALA A 190 -15.29 -9.72 -3.17
CA ALA A 190 -15.48 -10.56 -4.34
C ALA A 190 -14.67 -11.85 -4.28
N TYR A 191 -13.45 -11.82 -3.70
CA TYR A 191 -12.55 -12.99 -3.65
C TYR A 191 -13.17 -14.15 -2.86
N ALA A 192 -13.93 -13.86 -1.80
CA ALA A 192 -14.62 -14.87 -1.00
C ALA A 192 -15.67 -15.67 -1.79
N SER A 193 -16.15 -15.12 -2.91
CA SER A 193 -17.20 -15.72 -3.74
C SER A 193 -16.66 -16.45 -4.99
N VAL A 194 -15.35 -16.36 -5.27
CA VAL A 194 -14.75 -17.00 -6.44
C VAL A 194 -14.39 -18.45 -6.15
N SER A 195 -14.65 -19.35 -7.11
CA SER A 195 -14.23 -20.74 -7.00
C SER A 195 -12.71 -20.89 -7.14
N PRO A 196 -12.06 -21.73 -6.32
CA PRO A 196 -10.63 -21.96 -6.42
C PRO A 196 -10.30 -22.69 -7.72
N ILE A 197 -9.14 -22.36 -8.32
CA ILE A 197 -8.60 -23.04 -9.51
C ILE A 197 -7.46 -24.00 -9.18
N ALA A 198 -6.79 -23.80 -8.04
CA ALA A 198 -5.73 -24.66 -7.54
C ALA A 198 -5.55 -24.52 -6.03
N SER A 199 -4.95 -25.52 -5.40
CA SER A 199 -4.55 -25.51 -3.99
C SER A 199 -3.22 -26.22 -3.79
N GLY A 200 -2.47 -25.85 -2.75
CA GLY A 200 -1.17 -26.45 -2.50
C GLY A 200 -0.32 -25.68 -1.51
N THR A 201 0.99 -25.71 -1.71
CA THR A 201 1.98 -24.97 -0.92
C THR A 201 2.79 -24.04 -1.82
N ILE A 202 3.02 -22.82 -1.35
CA ILE A 202 4.00 -21.90 -1.94
C ILE A 202 5.23 -21.83 -1.05
N LYS A 203 6.41 -21.87 -1.65
CA LYS A 203 7.67 -21.59 -0.99
C LYS A 203 8.26 -20.29 -1.52
N LEU A 204 8.53 -19.36 -0.60
CA LEU A 204 9.14 -18.07 -0.94
C LEU A 204 10.57 -18.27 -1.44
N GLY A 205 10.97 -17.48 -2.43
CA GLY A 205 12.29 -17.57 -3.04
C GLY A 205 13.41 -17.00 -2.16
N SER A 206 14.59 -16.86 -2.76
CA SER A 206 15.76 -16.29 -2.10
C SER A 206 15.61 -14.81 -1.83
N MET A 207 15.08 -14.04 -2.78
CA MET A 207 14.80 -12.62 -2.57
C MET A 207 13.42 -12.46 -1.93
N VAL A 208 13.45 -11.79 -0.78
CA VAL A 208 12.28 -11.33 -0.06
C VAL A 208 12.50 -9.86 0.24
N TYR A 209 11.62 -9.00 -0.27
CA TYR A 209 11.62 -7.58 0.02
C TYR A 209 10.43 -7.23 0.91
N THR A 210 10.70 -6.49 1.99
CA THR A 210 9.66 -6.07 2.92
C THR A 210 9.84 -4.64 3.36
N ASP A 211 8.76 -3.87 3.37
CA ASP A 211 8.76 -2.49 3.84
C ASP A 211 7.49 -2.15 4.62
N SER A 212 7.65 -1.90 5.92
CA SER A 212 6.61 -1.39 6.81
C SER A 212 6.84 0.08 7.20
N VAL A 213 7.91 0.70 6.71
CA VAL A 213 8.28 2.07 7.04
C VAL A 213 7.81 3.01 5.93
N ASP A 214 8.33 2.87 4.71
CA ASP A 214 8.09 3.86 3.66
C ASP A 214 6.67 3.81 3.13
N LEU A 215 6.12 2.60 2.98
CA LEU A 215 4.73 2.38 2.58
C LEU A 215 3.71 3.13 3.46
N ASN A 216 4.02 3.28 4.75
CA ASN A 216 3.13 3.90 5.73
C ASN A 216 3.38 5.39 5.94
N MET A 217 4.33 5.98 5.21
CA MET A 217 4.59 7.42 5.32
C MET A 217 3.55 8.22 4.55
N ASN A 218 3.05 9.29 5.17
CA ASN A 218 2.25 10.26 4.44
C ASN A 218 3.08 10.92 3.33
N PRO A 219 2.56 11.02 2.10
CA PRO A 219 3.23 11.75 1.04
C PRO A 219 3.40 13.22 1.47
N LEU A 220 4.55 13.79 1.13
CA LEU A 220 4.82 15.20 1.40
C LEU A 220 4.22 16.06 0.28
N PRO A 221 3.78 17.29 0.57
CA PRO A 221 3.45 18.25 -0.47
C PRO A 221 4.63 18.45 -1.44
N LYS A 222 4.31 18.75 -2.71
CA LYS A 222 5.32 19.00 -3.73
C LYS A 222 6.29 20.11 -3.28
N GLY A 223 7.59 19.85 -3.38
CA GLY A 223 8.65 20.79 -2.98
C GLY A 223 9.04 20.74 -1.50
N VAL A 224 8.43 19.87 -0.70
CA VAL A 224 8.82 19.67 0.69
C VAL A 224 9.78 18.49 0.79
N GLU A 225 11.01 18.74 1.23
CA GLU A 225 11.98 17.68 1.51
C GLU A 225 11.67 16.98 2.82
N ARG A 226 11.74 15.65 2.80
CA ARG A 226 11.64 14.86 4.03
C ARG A 226 12.93 15.04 4.83
N PRO A 227 12.86 15.26 6.15
CA PRO A 227 14.04 15.12 7.00
C PRO A 227 14.70 13.76 6.75
N LYS A 228 16.04 13.70 6.79
CA LYS A 228 16.77 12.43 6.65
C LYS A 228 16.17 11.40 7.61
N LYS A 229 15.90 10.20 7.09
CA LYS A 229 15.32 9.10 7.88
C LYS A 229 16.14 8.93 9.15
N LYS A 230 15.47 9.03 10.30
CA LYS A 230 16.09 8.64 11.56
C LYS A 230 16.17 7.12 11.55
N ASP A 231 17.34 6.58 11.86
CA ASP A 231 17.53 5.13 11.95
C ASP A 231 16.66 4.56 13.08
N VAL A 232 15.51 3.98 12.70
CA VAL A 232 14.53 3.39 13.64
C VAL A 232 14.98 2.03 14.15
N SER A 233 15.96 1.38 13.51
CA SER A 233 16.50 0.09 13.95
C SER A 233 17.22 0.19 15.30
N ARG A 234 17.74 1.39 15.61
CA ARG A 234 18.42 1.70 16.88
C ARG A 234 17.50 2.26 17.96
N MET A 235 16.22 2.50 17.65
CA MET A 235 15.24 2.98 18.63
C MET A 235 14.79 1.86 19.55
N SER A 236 14.57 2.19 20.83
CA SER A 236 13.91 1.32 21.80
C SER A 236 12.45 1.05 21.42
N LEU A 237 11.87 -0.01 21.98
CA LEU A 237 10.45 -0.35 21.76
C LEU A 237 9.50 0.80 22.14
N ALA A 238 9.81 1.53 23.22
CA ALA A 238 9.03 2.68 23.67
C ALA A 238 9.06 3.82 22.64
N GLU A 239 10.24 4.17 22.14
CA GLU A 239 10.39 5.19 21.08
C GLU A 239 9.67 4.80 19.79
N ARG A 240 9.68 3.51 19.42
CA ARG A 240 8.96 3.01 18.25
C ARG A 240 7.44 3.07 18.45
N LEU A 241 6.94 2.71 19.63
CA LEU A 241 5.52 2.82 19.99
C LEU A 241 5.05 4.28 19.94
N ASP A 242 5.85 5.21 20.47
CA ASP A 242 5.52 6.64 20.46
C ASP A 242 5.57 7.22 19.03
N ALA A 243 6.54 6.84 18.20
CA ALA A 243 6.58 7.21 16.80
C ALA A 243 5.38 6.65 16.01
N ALA A 244 5.00 5.39 16.28
CA ALA A 244 3.83 4.76 15.67
C ALA A 244 2.54 5.50 16.05
N ARG A 245 2.41 5.94 17.31
CA ARG A 245 1.29 6.74 17.84
C ARG A 245 1.26 8.17 17.30
N ALA A 246 2.41 8.83 17.14
CA ALA A 246 2.49 10.18 16.57
C ALA A 246 1.95 10.25 15.13
N ASN A 247 2.05 9.14 14.39
CA ASN A 247 1.45 9.00 13.05
C ASN A 247 -0.04 8.62 13.06
N ILE A 248 -0.64 8.30 14.21
CA ILE A 248 -2.06 7.88 14.34
C ILE A 248 -2.97 9.07 14.70
N SER A 249 -2.45 10.08 15.39
CA SER A 249 -3.25 11.27 15.73
C SER A 249 -3.13 12.34 14.63
N PRO A 250 -4.24 12.91 14.12
CA PRO A 250 -4.17 14.19 13.44
C PRO A 250 -3.55 15.17 14.44
N GLN A 251 -2.41 15.76 14.11
CA GLN A 251 -1.80 16.77 14.95
C GLN A 251 -2.81 17.91 15.11
N ARG A 252 -3.50 17.97 16.26
CA ARG A 252 -4.01 19.24 16.74
C ARG A 252 -2.77 20.12 16.91
N PRO A 253 -2.70 21.31 16.29
CA PRO A 253 -1.60 22.20 16.56
C PRO A 253 -1.55 22.42 18.06
N SER A 254 -0.40 22.10 18.65
CA SER A 254 -0.15 22.41 20.06
C SER A 254 -0.39 23.90 20.24
N PRO A 255 -1.21 24.32 21.22
CA PRO A 255 -1.41 25.73 21.48
C PRO A 255 -0.03 26.34 21.76
N LYS A 256 0.39 27.28 20.91
CA LYS A 256 1.58 28.08 21.19
C LYS A 256 1.37 28.71 22.57
N PRO A 257 2.34 28.60 23.51
CA PRO A 257 2.22 29.28 24.77
C PRO A 257 2.03 30.77 24.49
N LEU A 258 0.92 31.34 24.99
CA LEU A 258 0.70 32.77 24.94
C LEU A 258 1.91 33.44 25.61
N ALA A 259 2.65 34.22 24.82
CA ALA A 259 3.68 35.08 25.35
C ALA A 259 3.02 36.02 26.37
N ASN A 260 3.35 35.85 27.64
CA ASN A 260 2.98 36.77 28.71
C ASN A 260 3.59 38.14 28.40
N LYS A 261 2.82 39.01 27.74
CA LYS A 261 3.08 40.45 27.76
C LYS A 261 2.39 40.99 29.02
N PRO A 262 3.13 41.52 30.00
CA PRO A 262 2.52 42.19 31.13
C PRO A 262 1.92 43.50 30.62
N ARG A 263 0.60 43.53 30.47
CA ARG A 263 -0.14 44.76 30.15
C ARG A 263 -0.40 45.47 31.48
N VAL A 264 0.46 46.42 31.81
CA VAL A 264 0.17 47.43 32.85
C VAL A 264 -1.04 48.22 32.36
N VAL A 265 -2.17 48.06 33.03
CA VAL A 265 -3.37 48.88 32.83
C VAL A 265 -3.53 49.69 34.12
N ASN A 266 -3.31 51.00 34.02
CA ASN A 266 -3.76 51.95 35.03
C ASN A 266 -5.29 51.88 35.07
N ILE A 267 -5.84 51.59 36.23
CA ILE A 267 -7.28 51.59 36.48
C ILE A 267 -7.62 52.94 37.09
N ASP A 268 -8.30 53.79 36.31
CA ASP A 268 -9.04 54.92 36.85
C ASP A 268 -10.32 54.38 37.52
N HIS A 269 -10.49 54.74 38.79
CA HIS A 269 -11.67 54.47 39.58
C HIS A 269 -12.86 55.29 39.07
N HIS A 270 -13.99 54.66 38.77
CA HIS A 270 -15.34 55.04 39.26
C HIS A 270 -16.44 54.21 38.57
N ALA A 271 -17.53 53.96 39.32
CA ALA A 271 -18.82 53.35 38.98
C ALA A 271 -18.87 51.80 39.00
N LEU A 272 -19.04 51.13 40.15
CA LEU A 272 -20.27 50.91 40.96
C LEU A 272 -21.42 50.17 40.24
N MET A 273 -21.76 49.02 40.84
CA MET A 273 -23.07 48.32 40.90
C MET A 273 -23.46 47.31 39.80
N ALA A 274 -23.47 46.02 40.19
CA ALA A 274 -24.48 45.02 39.80
C ALA A 274 -25.78 45.28 40.63
N PRO A 275 -26.94 44.60 40.44
CA PRO A 275 -27.17 43.33 39.73
C PRO A 275 -28.52 43.24 38.95
N ILE A 276 -28.85 42.04 38.45
CA ILE A 276 -30.17 41.37 38.48
C ILE A 276 -30.60 40.70 37.16
N VAL A 277 -30.97 39.44 37.33
CA VAL A 277 -31.64 38.45 36.47
C VAL A 277 -32.96 38.97 35.88
N LYS A 278 -33.25 38.64 34.61
CA LYS A 278 -34.60 38.21 34.20
C LYS A 278 -34.61 37.39 32.90
N THR A 279 -35.38 36.32 33.01
CA THR A 279 -35.86 35.37 32.01
C THR A 279 -36.60 36.02 30.86
N GLY A 280 -36.49 35.43 29.66
CA GLY A 280 -37.28 35.77 28.48
C GLY A 280 -37.27 34.61 27.50
N PHE A 281 -38.36 33.86 27.50
CA PHE A 281 -38.71 32.75 26.61
C PHE A 281 -39.26 33.37 25.32
N ASP A 282 -38.77 32.97 24.14
CA ASP A 282 -39.52 33.17 22.88
C ASP A 282 -39.26 32.03 21.91
N VAL A 283 -40.38 31.47 21.44
CA VAL A 283 -40.53 30.32 20.54
C VAL A 283 -41.01 30.85 19.19
N PHE A 284 -40.32 30.53 18.10
CA PHE A 284 -40.85 30.49 16.72
C PHE A 284 -39.93 29.55 15.90
N VAL A 285 -40.30 28.30 15.57
CA VAL A 285 -41.26 27.80 14.55
C VAL A 285 -40.71 27.82 13.11
N PHE A 286 -40.46 26.59 12.63
CA PHE A 286 -40.58 26.02 11.27
C PHE A 286 -39.75 26.52 10.07
N ALA A 287 -39.07 25.57 9.42
CA ALA A 287 -39.33 25.21 8.03
C ALA A 287 -38.81 23.79 7.70
N MET A 288 -39.75 22.84 7.64
CA MET A 288 -39.61 21.57 6.90
C MET A 288 -40.25 21.80 5.52
N VAL A 289 -39.53 21.50 4.45
CA VAL A 289 -40.14 21.23 3.14
C VAL A 289 -39.53 19.96 2.57
N ALA A 290 -40.39 18.97 2.40
CA ALA A 290 -40.16 17.75 1.65
C ALA A 290 -40.41 17.98 0.15
N LEU A 291 -39.72 17.24 -0.71
CA LEU A 291 -40.32 16.79 -1.96
C LEU A 291 -39.84 15.37 -2.29
N ILE A 292 -40.79 14.44 -2.23
CA ILE A 292 -40.76 13.08 -2.76
C ILE A 292 -41.77 13.06 -3.91
N ALA A 293 -41.37 12.56 -5.08
CA ALA A 293 -42.20 11.92 -6.11
C ALA A 293 -41.27 11.52 -7.29
N LEU A 294 -41.33 10.36 -7.94
CA LEU A 294 -42.17 9.18 -7.77
C LEU A 294 -41.47 8.00 -8.48
N VAL A 295 -41.68 6.81 -7.96
CA VAL A 295 -41.27 5.50 -8.48
C VAL A 295 -42.07 5.12 -9.73
N SER A 296 -41.48 4.38 -10.66
CA SER A 296 -42.15 3.28 -11.38
C SER A 296 -41.10 2.31 -11.91
N ALA A 297 -41.18 1.07 -11.43
CA ALA A 297 -40.39 -0.07 -11.86
C ALA A 297 -41.29 -1.07 -12.60
N THR A 298 -40.66 -1.85 -13.49
CA THR A 298 -41.06 -3.19 -14.00
C THR A 298 -42.26 -3.28 -14.97
N TYR A 299 -42.37 -4.15 -15.99
CA TYR A 299 -41.58 -5.26 -16.60
C TYR A 299 -42.30 -5.73 -17.92
N ILE A 300 -41.57 -6.43 -18.82
CA ILE A 300 -41.96 -7.52 -19.78
C ILE A 300 -42.49 -7.24 -21.22
N SER A 301 -41.69 -7.79 -22.16
CA SER A 301 -41.85 -8.51 -23.46
C SER A 301 -42.98 -8.22 -24.47
N PHE A 302 -42.57 -8.06 -25.74
CA PHE A 302 -42.58 -9.11 -26.78
C PHE A 302 -41.35 -8.97 -27.68
#